data_AF-A0A6P5EAP0-F1
#
_entry.id   AF-A0A6P5EAP0-F1
#
_cell.length_a   1.000
_cell.length_b   1.000
_cell.length_c   1.000
_cell.angle_alpha   90.00
_cell.angle_beta   90.00
_cell.angle_gamma   90.00
#
_symmetry.space_group_name_H-M   'P 1'
#
loop_
_entity.id
_entity.type
_entity.pdbx_description
1 polymer ?
#
loop_
_entity_poly.entity_id
_entity_poly.type
_entity_poly.pdbx_seq_one_letter_code
_entity_poly.pdbx_strand_id
1 'polypeptide(L)'
;MVYEKYHVCFGGDEETRKSNYSDMVNKYYDLATSFYEYGWGESFHFAHRWKGESLRESIKRHEHFLALQLGLKRGMKVLDVGCGIGGPLREIARFR
;
A
#
# COMPACT_ATOMS: atom_id res chain seq x y z
N MET A 1 -1.93 -2.98 29.04
CA MET A 1 -1.27 -4.30 29.08
C MET A 1 -2.31 -5.41 29.33
N VAL A 2 -3.38 -5.46 28.53
CA VAL A 2 -4.53 -6.38 28.73
C VAL A 2 -4.88 -7.16 27.45
N TYR A 3 -4.50 -6.65 26.27
CA TYR A 3 -4.80 -7.26 24.98
C TYR A 3 -3.96 -8.52 24.69
N GLU A 4 -2.68 -8.54 25.07
CA GLU A 4 -1.80 -9.70 24.85
C GLU A 4 -2.26 -10.93 25.63
N LYS A 5 -2.87 -10.76 26.81
CA LYS A 5 -3.27 -11.89 27.66
C LYS A 5 -4.47 -12.69 27.12
N TYR A 6 -5.32 -12.09 26.29
CA TYR A 6 -6.51 -12.80 25.77
C TYR A 6 -6.15 -13.84 24.70
N HIS A 7 -5.24 -13.50 23.79
CA HIS A 7 -4.80 -14.40 22.72
C HIS A 7 -3.91 -15.53 23.23
N VAL A 8 -3.19 -15.33 24.33
CA VAL A 8 -2.36 -16.36 24.96
C VAL A 8 -3.24 -17.42 25.65
N CYS A 9 -4.37 -17.04 26.25
CA CYS A 9 -5.21 -17.96 26.99
C CYS A 9 -6.32 -18.64 26.15
N PHE A 10 -6.79 -18.01 25.06
CA PHE A 10 -7.94 -18.48 24.28
C PHE A 10 -7.74 -18.45 22.75
N GLY A 11 -6.52 -18.19 22.27
CA GLY A 11 -6.25 -17.93 20.85
C GLY A 11 -6.17 -19.14 19.92
N GLY A 12 -6.37 -20.36 20.40
CA GLY A 12 -6.12 -21.58 19.62
C GLY A 12 -4.62 -21.85 19.42
N ASP A 13 -4.29 -23.03 18.89
CA ASP A 13 -2.89 -23.39 18.61
C ASP A 13 -2.25 -22.42 17.58
N GLU A 14 -0.91 -22.40 17.54
CA GLU A 14 -0.16 -21.46 16.69
C GLU A 14 -0.46 -21.61 15.19
N GLU A 15 -0.73 -22.84 14.73
CA GLU A 15 -1.04 -23.17 13.35
C GLU A 15 -2.44 -22.65 12.98
N THR A 16 -3.41 -22.84 13.86
CA THR A 16 -4.77 -22.30 13.77
C THR A 16 -4.76 -20.76 13.76
N ARG A 17 -3.89 -20.11 14.54
CA ARG A 17 -3.74 -18.65 14.50
C ARG A 17 -3.15 -18.17 13.18
N LYS A 18 -2.11 -18.82 12.66
CA LYS A 18 -1.49 -18.48 11.37
C LYS A 18 -2.48 -18.63 10.22
N SER A 19 -3.23 -19.74 10.20
CA SER A 19 -4.28 -20.03 9.22
C SER A 19 -5.40 -18.99 9.25
N ASN A 20 -5.92 -18.64 10.43
CA ASN A 20 -6.97 -17.64 10.56
C ASN A 20 -6.49 -16.23 10.17
N TYR A 21 -5.22 -15.90 10.47
CA TYR A 21 -4.64 -14.62 10.05
C TYR A 21 -4.47 -14.55 8.53
N SER A 22 -3.98 -15.63 7.89
CA SER A 22 -3.86 -15.66 6.43
C SER A 22 -5.21 -15.55 5.74
N ASP A 23 -6.24 -16.22 6.25
CA ASP A 23 -7.58 -16.18 5.65
C ASP A 23 -8.26 -14.81 5.82
N MET A 24 -8.10 -14.18 7.00
CA MET A 24 -8.61 -12.83 7.23
C MET A 24 -7.90 -11.81 6.34
N VAL A 25 -6.57 -11.90 6.24
CA VAL A 25 -5.75 -11.02 5.39
C VAL A 25 -6.11 -11.20 3.92
N ASN A 26 -6.26 -12.44 3.44
CA ASN A 26 -6.65 -12.72 2.07
C ASN A 26 -8.06 -12.18 1.75
N LYS A 27 -9.04 -12.40 2.64
CA LYS A 27 -10.41 -11.86 2.45
C LYS A 27 -10.46 -10.33 2.50
N TYR A 28 -9.64 -9.71 3.36
CA TYR A 28 -9.49 -8.26 3.39
C TYR A 28 -8.91 -7.75 2.08
N TYR A 29 -7.89 -8.40 1.51
CA TYR A 29 -7.33 -8.00 0.22
C TYR A 29 -8.28 -8.26 -0.95
N ASP A 30 -9.02 -9.38 -1.00
CA ASP A 30 -9.92 -9.66 -2.12
C ASP A 30 -11.09 -8.67 -2.20
N LEU A 31 -11.74 -8.36 -1.06
CA LEU A 31 -12.91 -7.48 -1.03
C LEU A 31 -12.53 -6.00 -0.96
N ALA A 32 -11.56 -5.65 -0.11
CA ALA A 32 -11.21 -4.25 0.10
C ALA A 32 -10.46 -3.68 -1.10
N THR A 33 -9.61 -4.46 -1.78
CA THR A 33 -8.83 -3.94 -2.93
C THR A 33 -9.75 -3.45 -4.04
N SER A 34 -10.76 -4.24 -4.44
CA SER A 34 -11.71 -3.85 -5.48
C SER A 34 -12.48 -2.58 -5.12
N PHE A 35 -12.87 -2.44 -3.85
CA PHE A 35 -13.58 -1.26 -3.36
C PHE A 35 -12.68 -0.02 -3.28
N TYR A 36 -11.44 -0.19 -2.81
CA TYR A 36 -10.46 0.89 -2.70
C TYR A 36 -9.92 1.33 -4.06
N GLU A 37 -9.74 0.43 -5.02
CA GLU A 37 -9.40 0.80 -6.39
C GLU A 37 -10.50 1.65 -7.03
N TYR A 38 -11.77 1.26 -6.84
CA TYR A 38 -12.90 2.03 -7.33
C TYR A 38 -13.04 3.41 -6.65
N GLY A 39 -12.89 3.47 -5.33
CA GLY A 39 -13.12 4.69 -4.56
C GLY A 39 -11.92 5.64 -4.45
N TRP A 40 -10.70 5.11 -4.49
CA TRP A 40 -9.46 5.83 -4.17
C TRP A 40 -8.43 5.83 -5.32
N GLY A 41 -8.55 4.90 -6.27
CA GLY A 41 -7.62 4.71 -7.37
C GLY A 41 -6.48 3.75 -7.01
N GLU A 42 -5.40 3.75 -7.81
CA GLU A 42 -4.35 2.72 -7.70
C GLU A 42 -3.25 3.03 -6.65
N SER A 43 -3.19 4.26 -6.16
CA SER A 43 -2.13 4.74 -5.26
C SER A 43 -2.71 5.15 -3.91
N PHE A 44 -2.51 4.30 -2.90
CA PHE A 44 -3.06 4.46 -1.56
C PHE A 44 -2.19 5.33 -0.65
N HIS A 45 -1.96 6.58 -1.06
CA HIS A 45 -1.33 7.58 -0.21
C HIS A 45 -1.87 8.97 -0.54
N PHE A 46 -1.54 9.94 0.31
CA PHE A 46 -1.92 11.33 0.12
C PHE A 46 -0.84 12.11 -0.61
N ALA A 47 -1.25 13.21 -1.23
CA ALA A 47 -0.37 14.22 -1.78
C ALA A 47 -0.98 15.61 -1.54
N HIS A 48 -0.13 16.61 -1.34
CA HIS A 48 -0.58 18.00 -1.34
C HIS A 48 -1.12 18.35 -2.72
N ARG A 49 -2.32 18.93 -2.80
CA ARG A 49 -3.01 19.24 -4.06
C ARG A 49 -3.03 20.75 -4.32
N TRP A 50 -2.57 21.15 -5.49
CA TRP A 50 -2.61 22.55 -5.92
C TRP A 50 -3.97 22.96 -6.47
N LYS A 51 -4.22 24.27 -6.54
CA LYS A 51 -5.46 24.81 -7.10
C LYS A 51 -5.54 24.43 -8.59
N GLY A 52 -6.63 23.77 -8.97
CA GLY A 52 -6.86 23.30 -10.35
C GLY A 52 -6.28 21.92 -10.66
N GLU A 53 -5.56 21.30 -9.73
CA GLU A 53 -5.00 19.96 -9.90
C GLU A 53 -6.02 18.89 -9.47
N SER A 54 -6.17 17.83 -10.24
CA SER A 54 -6.96 16.67 -9.82
C SER A 54 -6.26 15.87 -8.72
N LEU A 55 -7.00 15.05 -7.95
CA LEU A 55 -6.40 14.15 -6.97
C LEU A 55 -5.34 13.23 -7.62
N ARG A 56 -5.68 12.65 -8.78
CA ARG A 56 -4.79 11.75 -9.51
C ARG A 56 -3.50 12.45 -9.94
N GLU A 57 -3.58 13.68 -10.44
CA GLU A 57 -2.40 14.46 -10.82
C GLU A 57 -1.53 14.82 -9.62
N SER A 58 -2.15 15.20 -8.48
CA SER A 58 -1.39 15.51 -7.26
C SER A 58 -0.59 14.31 -6.74
N ILE A 59 -1.18 13.12 -6.80
CA ILE A 59 -0.53 11.87 -6.41
C ILE A 59 0.64 11.56 -7.33
N LYS A 60 0.41 11.56 -8.66
CA LYS A 60 1.47 11.32 -9.65
C LYS A 60 2.64 12.30 -9.49
N ARG A 61 2.35 13.60 -9.33
CA ARG A 61 3.39 14.62 -9.11
C ARG A 61 4.20 14.33 -7.85
N HIS A 62 3.56 13.87 -6.78
CA HIS A 62 4.25 13.52 -5.54
C HIS A 62 5.16 12.30 -5.73
N GLU A 63 4.67 11.27 -6.43
CA GLU A 63 5.45 10.07 -6.77
C GLU A 63 6.66 10.41 -7.65
N HIS A 64 6.46 11.27 -8.68
CA HIS A 64 7.53 11.75 -9.55
C HIS A 64 8.56 12.58 -8.78
N PHE A 65 8.10 13.43 -7.85
CA PHE A 65 8.99 14.18 -6.97
C PHE A 65 9.86 13.24 -6.13
N LEU A 66 9.29 12.19 -5.52
CA LEU A 66 10.05 11.20 -4.76
C LEU A 66 11.09 10.49 -5.63
N ALA A 67 10.72 10.09 -6.85
CA ALA A 67 11.65 9.46 -7.78
C ALA A 67 12.85 10.36 -8.12
N LEU A 68 12.60 11.67 -8.32
CA LEU A 68 13.64 12.66 -8.56
C LEU A 68 14.52 12.90 -7.33
N GLN A 69 13.93 13.01 -6.12
CA GLN A 69 14.68 13.20 -4.88
C GLN A 69 15.58 12.00 -4.55
N LEU A 70 15.11 10.78 -4.84
CA LEU A 70 15.89 9.56 -4.70
C LEU A 70 16.94 9.39 -5.82
N GLY A 71 16.90 10.23 -6.86
CA GLY A 71 17.82 10.16 -7.99
C GLY A 71 17.68 8.85 -8.77
N LEU A 72 16.47 8.29 -8.85
CA LEU A 72 16.23 7.02 -9.52
C LEU A 72 16.55 7.12 -11.01
N LYS A 73 17.24 6.12 -11.53
CA LYS A 73 17.65 6.02 -12.93
C LYS A 73 17.30 4.65 -13.48
N ARG A 74 17.09 4.61 -14.80
CA ARG A 74 16.85 3.36 -15.53
C ARG A 74 17.96 2.34 -15.22
N GLY A 75 17.56 1.12 -14.89
CA GLY A 75 18.46 0.01 -14.58
C GLY A 75 18.80 -0.15 -13.09
N MET A 76 18.38 0.78 -12.23
CA MET A 76 18.51 0.62 -10.79
C MET A 76 17.53 -0.44 -10.26
N LYS A 77 17.97 -1.21 -9.26
CA LYS A 77 17.11 -2.07 -8.45
C LYS A 77 16.61 -1.26 -7.26
N VAL A 78 15.29 -1.21 -7.07
CA VAL A 78 14.62 -0.40 -6.04
C VAL A 78 13.73 -1.31 -5.21
N LEU A 79 13.70 -1.09 -3.90
CA LEU A 79 12.80 -1.75 -2.96
C LEU A 79 11.74 -0.76 -2.49
N ASP A 80 10.48 -1.14 -2.62
CA ASP A 80 9.33 -0.40 -2.10
C ASP A 80 8.77 -1.14 -0.88
N VAL A 81 9.07 -0.62 0.32
CA VAL A 81 8.67 -1.24 1.59
C VAL A 81 7.28 -0.73 1.97
N GLY A 82 6.30 -1.61 1.97
CA GLY A 82 4.88 -1.23 2.13
C GLY A 82 4.24 -0.80 0.81
N CYS A 83 4.55 -1.53 -0.27
CA CYS A 83 4.14 -1.21 -1.64
C CYS A 83 2.62 -1.23 -1.90
N GLY A 84 1.81 -1.68 -0.94
CA GLY A 84 0.37 -1.85 -1.12
C GLY A 84 0.06 -2.70 -2.35
N ILE A 85 -0.81 -2.19 -3.23
CA ILE A 85 -1.13 -2.83 -4.52
C ILE A 85 -0.16 -2.44 -5.65
N GLY A 86 0.90 -1.70 -5.34
CA GLY A 86 1.99 -1.35 -6.26
C GLY A 86 1.77 -0.15 -7.17
N GLY A 87 0.70 0.62 -7.00
CA GLY A 87 0.40 1.81 -7.82
C GLY A 87 1.57 2.79 -7.92
N PRO A 88 2.12 3.28 -6.79
CA PRO A 88 3.18 4.28 -6.81
C PRO A 88 4.44 3.83 -7.56
N LEU A 89 4.91 2.61 -7.28
CA LEU A 89 6.11 2.10 -7.95
C LEU A 89 5.85 1.85 -9.44
N ARG A 90 4.65 1.43 -9.86
CA ARG A 90 4.28 1.31 -11.28
C ARG A 90 4.27 2.66 -11.99
N GLU A 91 3.77 3.71 -11.35
CA GLU A 91 3.81 5.07 -11.91
C GLU A 91 5.27 5.54 -12.05
N ILE A 92 6.08 5.39 -10.99
CA ILE A 92 7.51 5.77 -11.01
C ILE A 92 8.27 4.99 -12.08
N ALA A 93 7.98 3.70 -12.27
CA ALA A 93 8.64 2.89 -13.31
C ALA A 93 8.29 3.33 -14.75
N ARG A 94 7.15 4.01 -14.94
CA ARG A 94 6.72 4.56 -16.24
C ARG A 94 7.17 6.01 -16.44
N PHE A 95 7.40 6.74 -15.35
CA PHE A 95 7.95 8.08 -15.34
C PHE A 95 9.37 8.10 -15.93
N ARG A 96 9.64 9.04 -16.84
CA ARG A 96 10.89 9.16 -17.61
C ARG A 96 11.51 10.52 -17.40
#